data_AF-A0A7S1HEK9-F1
#
_entry.id   AF-A0A7S1HEK9-F1
#
_cell.length_a   1.000
_cell.length_b   1.000
_cell.length_c   1.000
_cell.angle_alpha   90.00
_cell.angle_beta   90.00
_cell.angle_gamma   90.00
#
_symmetry.space_group_name_H-M   'P 1'
#
loop_
_entity.id
_entity.type
_entity.pdbx_description
1 polymer ?
#
loop_
_entity_poly.entity_id
_entity_poly.type
_entity_poly.pdbx_seq_one_letter_code
_entity_poly.pdbx_strand_id
1 'polypeptide(L)'
;SMPHPGKVPLHRLDFSAKLPAQRLKNLRLLEKTLKECGIDNPLPSDGIANSSFQDTYETLQFFHSFAQRNGPRVHVGYDASGRRRAAQLQRERLLLSSSSSNPTRPTSRTAAHTTSDPFPTNPPQTHADPPHMVSHEAKRSAQRDD
;
A
#
# COMPACT_ATOMS: atom_id res chain seq x y z
N SER A 1 -5.13 16.83 -22.46
CA SER A 1 -4.39 16.67 -21.19
C SER A 1 -5.13 15.76 -20.21
N MET A 2 -4.71 14.48 -20.10
CA MET A 2 -5.22 13.58 -19.04
C MET A 2 -5.26 14.29 -17.68
N PRO A 3 -6.26 14.06 -16.82
CA PRO A 3 -6.46 14.87 -15.62
C PRO A 3 -5.27 14.78 -14.62
N HIS A 4 -4.38 13.80 -14.79
CA HIS A 4 -3.25 13.53 -13.89
C HIS A 4 -2.01 13.01 -14.65
N PRO A 5 -1.27 13.84 -15.40
CA PRO A 5 -0.06 13.41 -16.10
C PRO A 5 1.02 12.99 -15.08
N GLY A 6 1.64 11.84 -15.30
CA GLY A 6 2.75 11.34 -14.46
C GLY A 6 2.39 10.77 -13.09
N LYS A 7 1.11 10.79 -12.67
CA LYS A 7 0.70 10.26 -11.34
C LYS A 7 0.72 8.73 -11.26
N VAL A 8 0.42 8.04 -12.36
CA VAL A 8 0.52 6.57 -12.41
C VAL A 8 1.96 6.18 -12.79
N PRO A 9 2.70 5.45 -11.94
CA PRO A 9 4.07 5.03 -12.23
C PRO A 9 4.05 3.84 -13.20
N LEU A 10 3.93 4.15 -14.49
CA LEU A 10 3.75 3.14 -15.56
C LEU A 10 4.85 2.07 -15.60
N HIS A 11 6.09 2.39 -15.22
CA HIS A 11 7.21 1.43 -15.19
C HIS A 11 7.01 0.31 -14.16
N ARG A 12 6.12 0.50 -13.18
CA ARG A 12 5.79 -0.51 -12.15
C ARG A 12 4.68 -1.46 -12.60
N LEU A 13 3.91 -1.09 -13.63
CA LEU A 13 2.86 -1.94 -14.19
C LEU A 13 3.47 -3.05 -15.04
N ASP A 14 2.87 -4.23 -14.95
CA ASP A 14 3.12 -5.34 -15.87
C ASP A 14 2.07 -5.31 -17.00
N PHE A 15 2.44 -4.76 -18.16
CA PHE A 15 1.56 -4.72 -19.34
C PHE A 15 1.37 -6.09 -20.01
N SER A 16 2.11 -7.11 -19.59
CA SER A 16 2.01 -8.49 -20.07
C SER A 16 1.33 -9.44 -19.10
N ALA A 17 0.71 -8.90 -18.02
CA ALA A 17 0.06 -9.68 -16.98
C ALA A 17 -1.04 -10.61 -17.55
N LYS A 18 -0.90 -11.91 -17.29
CA LYS A 18 -1.88 -12.95 -17.69
C LYS A 18 -2.54 -13.64 -16.49
N LEU A 19 -1.84 -13.67 -15.35
CA LEU A 19 -2.30 -14.36 -14.15
C LEU A 19 -3.09 -13.42 -13.23
N PRO A 20 -4.09 -13.91 -12.48
CA PRO A 20 -4.85 -13.10 -11.52
C PRO A 20 -3.97 -12.33 -10.54
N ALA A 21 -2.94 -12.97 -9.97
CA ALA A 21 -2.02 -12.31 -9.04
C ALA A 21 -1.24 -11.14 -9.68
N GLN A 22 -0.86 -11.26 -10.96
CA GLN A 22 -0.19 -10.18 -11.71
C GLN A 22 -1.17 -9.01 -11.98
N ARG A 23 -2.40 -9.33 -12.37
CA ARG A 23 -3.47 -8.33 -12.57
C ARG A 23 -3.80 -7.61 -11.26
N LEU A 24 -3.92 -8.34 -10.15
CA LEU A 24 -4.18 -7.79 -8.83
C LEU A 24 -3.09 -6.80 -8.43
N LYS A 25 -1.81 -7.14 -8.63
CA LYS A 25 -0.70 -6.21 -8.36
C LYS A 25 -0.82 -4.90 -9.15
N ASN A 26 -1.17 -4.97 -10.42
CA ASN A 26 -1.41 -3.77 -11.24
C ASN A 26 -2.60 -2.95 -10.73
N LEU A 27 -3.70 -3.61 -10.36
CA LEU A 27 -4.92 -2.98 -9.88
C LEU A 27 -4.73 -2.31 -8.52
N ARG A 28 -3.99 -2.93 -7.59
CA ARG A 28 -3.61 -2.32 -6.30
C ARG A 28 -2.76 -1.07 -6.47
N LEU A 29 -1.86 -1.07 -7.45
CA LEU A 29 -1.10 0.13 -7.80
C LEU A 29 -2.01 1.23 -8.33
N LEU A 30 -2.97 0.87 -9.18
CA LEU A 30 -3.95 1.81 -9.73
C LEU A 30 -4.85 2.39 -8.63
N GLU A 31 -5.41 1.55 -7.75
CA GLU A 31 -6.17 1.95 -6.55
C GLU A 31 -5.43 3.01 -5.75
N LYS A 32 -4.17 2.74 -5.40
CA LYS A 32 -3.33 3.67 -4.64
C LYS A 32 -3.20 5.01 -5.36
N THR A 33 -2.92 5.00 -6.66
CA THR A 33 -2.74 6.25 -7.43
C THR A 33 -4.04 7.04 -7.58
N LEU A 34 -5.18 6.37 -7.69
CA LEU A 34 -6.49 7.03 -7.74
C LEU A 34 -6.83 7.69 -6.41
N LYS A 35 -6.57 6.98 -5.30
CA LYS A 35 -6.71 7.54 -3.94
C LYS A 35 -5.81 8.75 -3.73
N GLU A 36 -4.55 8.71 -4.18
CA GLU A 36 -3.63 9.87 -4.16
C GLU A 36 -4.10 11.04 -5.02
N CYS A 37 -4.91 10.79 -6.04
CA CYS A 37 -5.54 11.83 -6.86
C CYS A 37 -6.88 12.32 -6.28
N GLY A 38 -7.27 11.87 -5.08
CA GLY A 38 -8.56 12.21 -4.47
C GLY A 38 -9.77 11.62 -5.19
N ILE A 39 -9.56 10.55 -5.98
CA ILE A 39 -10.62 9.84 -6.68
C ILE A 39 -11.09 8.71 -5.78
N ASP A 40 -12.09 8.98 -4.94
CA ASP A 40 -12.74 7.98 -4.09
C ASP A 40 -13.67 7.11 -4.95
N ASN A 41 -13.10 6.05 -5.52
CA ASN A 41 -13.86 4.93 -6.05
C ASN A 41 -13.25 3.62 -5.53
N PRO A 42 -14.01 2.77 -4.82
CA PRO A 42 -13.55 1.44 -4.46
C PRO A 42 -13.46 0.61 -5.75
N LEU A 43 -12.28 0.54 -6.35
CA LEU A 43 -12.00 -0.43 -7.40
C LEU A 43 -12.14 -1.83 -6.78
N PRO A 44 -13.03 -2.70 -7.26
CA PRO A 44 -13.09 -4.09 -6.82
C PRO A 44 -11.92 -4.88 -7.41
N SER A 45 -10.69 -4.61 -6.99
CA SER A 45 -9.48 -5.19 -7.62
C SER A 45 -9.45 -6.71 -7.59
N ASP A 46 -9.94 -7.34 -6.53
CA ASP A 46 -10.00 -8.79 -6.43
C ASP A 46 -10.98 -9.39 -7.44
N GLY A 47 -12.14 -8.76 -7.63
CA GLY A 47 -13.13 -9.16 -8.65
C GLY A 47 -12.59 -9.00 -10.07
N ILE A 48 -12.02 -7.84 -10.38
CA ILE A 48 -11.44 -7.55 -11.71
C ILE A 48 -10.23 -8.45 -11.98
N ALA A 49 -9.37 -8.70 -10.99
CA ALA A 49 -8.21 -9.59 -11.13
C ALA A 49 -8.62 -11.02 -11.47
N ASN A 50 -9.77 -11.47 -10.98
CA ASN A 50 -10.38 -12.76 -11.29
C ASN A 50 -11.32 -12.74 -12.50
N SER A 51 -11.28 -11.67 -13.31
CA SER A 51 -12.11 -11.53 -14.52
C SER A 51 -13.63 -11.58 -14.27
N SER A 52 -14.09 -11.10 -13.10
CA SER A 52 -15.50 -10.86 -12.84
C SER A 52 -16.05 -9.81 -13.81
N PHE A 53 -17.04 -10.18 -14.61
CA PHE A 53 -17.62 -9.29 -15.62
C PHE A 53 -18.35 -8.12 -14.98
N GLN A 54 -19.14 -8.37 -13.93
CA GLN A 54 -19.91 -7.35 -13.22
C GLN A 54 -19.00 -6.24 -12.68
N ASP A 55 -17.99 -6.63 -11.91
CA ASP A 55 -17.02 -5.70 -11.32
C ASP A 55 -16.24 -4.92 -12.38
N THR A 56 -15.87 -5.60 -13.47
CA THR A 56 -15.16 -4.98 -14.59
C THR A 56 -16.05 -3.97 -15.31
N TYR A 57 -17.31 -4.31 -15.58
CA TYR A 57 -18.25 -3.45 -16.27
C TYR A 57 -18.59 -2.19 -15.46
N GLU A 58 -18.90 -2.35 -14.17
CA GLU A 58 -19.19 -1.23 -13.26
C GLU A 58 -18.01 -0.25 -13.20
N THR A 59 -16.78 -0.78 -13.12
CA THR A 59 -15.56 0.02 -13.13
C THR A 59 -15.36 0.79 -14.44
N LEU A 60 -15.64 0.16 -15.59
CA LEU A 60 -15.54 0.83 -16.88
C LEU A 60 -16.57 1.94 -17.03
N GLN A 61 -17.80 1.71 -16.56
CA GLN A 61 -18.86 2.72 -16.57
C GLN A 61 -18.51 3.93 -15.70
N PHE A 62 -17.92 3.69 -14.53
CA PHE A 62 -17.36 4.76 -13.70
C PHE A 62 -16.30 5.57 -14.46
N PHE A 63 -15.30 4.90 -15.06
CA PHE A 63 -14.22 5.60 -15.79
C PHE A 63 -14.73 6.40 -16.98
N HIS A 64 -15.71 5.87 -17.70
CA HIS A 64 -16.37 6.60 -18.78
C HIS A 64 -17.04 7.88 -18.25
N SER A 65 -17.81 7.77 -17.17
CA SER A 65 -18.49 8.90 -16.53
C SER A 65 -17.49 9.91 -15.95
N PHE A 66 -16.37 9.44 -15.41
CA PHE A 66 -15.26 10.26 -14.94
C PHE A 66 -14.61 11.02 -16.10
N ALA A 67 -14.31 10.35 -17.22
CA ALA A 67 -13.71 10.97 -18.39
C ALA A 67 -14.61 12.06 -18.99
N GLN A 68 -15.91 11.81 -19.11
CA GLN A 68 -16.87 12.81 -19.60
C GLN A 68 -16.93 14.06 -18.73
N ARG A 69 -17.00 13.91 -17.40
CA ARG A 69 -17.01 15.04 -16.45
C ARG A 69 -15.72 15.87 -16.49
N ASN A 70 -14.59 15.24 -16.85
CA ASN A 70 -13.29 15.89 -16.98
C ASN A 70 -12.95 16.30 -18.43
N GLY A 71 -13.88 16.08 -19.37
CA GLY A 71 -13.69 16.04 -20.83
C GLY A 71 -12.92 17.21 -21.47
N PRO A 72 -13.18 18.49 -21.15
CA PRO A 72 -12.46 19.60 -21.79
C PRO A 72 -10.95 19.57 -21.55
N ARG A 73 -10.51 18.95 -20.44
CA ARG A 73 -9.09 18.85 -20.11
C ARG A 73 -8.42 17.70 -20.85
N VAL A 74 -9.12 16.59 -21.14
CA VAL A 74 -8.55 15.32 -21.63
C VAL A 74 -8.08 15.36 -23.09
N HIS A 75 -8.72 16.15 -23.97
CA HIS A 75 -8.69 15.99 -25.44
C HIS A 75 -7.51 16.58 -26.26
N VAL A 76 -6.28 16.67 -25.74
CA VAL A 76 -5.15 17.10 -26.59
C VAL A 76 -3.92 16.23 -26.37
N GLY A 77 -3.47 15.57 -27.45
CA GLY A 77 -2.09 15.07 -27.64
C GLY A 77 -1.63 13.90 -26.77
N TYR A 78 -2.52 13.08 -26.20
CA TYR A 78 -2.09 11.97 -25.34
C TYR A 78 -1.58 10.76 -26.14
N ASP A 79 -0.25 10.60 -26.23
CA ASP A 79 0.38 9.40 -26.82
C ASP A 79 0.48 8.26 -25.78
N ALA A 80 -0.51 7.38 -25.77
CA ALA A 80 -0.54 6.22 -24.87
C ALA A 80 0.56 5.18 -25.22
N SER A 81 0.80 4.97 -26.51
CA SER A 81 1.70 3.94 -27.02
C SER A 81 3.16 4.28 -26.73
N GLY A 82 3.57 5.52 -27.01
CA GLY A 82 4.91 6.00 -26.68
C GLY A 82 5.19 5.99 -25.18
N ARG A 83 4.22 6.42 -24.35
CA ARG A 83 4.38 6.39 -22.89
C ARG A 83 4.52 4.97 -22.34
N ARG A 84 3.79 3.99 -22.88
CA ARG A 84 3.95 2.57 -22.50
C ARG A 84 5.33 2.06 -22.86
N ARG A 85 5.78 2.30 -24.10
CA ARG A 85 7.11 1.89 -24.56
C ARG A 85 8.22 2.49 -23.70
N ALA A 86 8.15 3.78 -23.41
CA ALA A 86 9.10 4.47 -22.55
C ALA A 86 9.13 3.88 -21.13
N ALA A 87 7.97 3.51 -20.57
CA ALA A 87 7.89 2.88 -19.26
C ALA A 87 8.52 1.47 -19.21
N GLN A 88 8.38 0.69 -20.28
CA GLN A 88 9.03 -0.63 -20.39
C GLN A 88 10.55 -0.50 -20.46
N LEU A 89 11.07 0.42 -21.28
CA LEU A 89 12.50 0.73 -21.35
C LEU A 89 13.06 1.20 -20.00
N GLN A 90 12.31 2.05 -19.28
CA GLN A 90 12.69 2.49 -17.95
C GLN A 90 12.79 1.31 -16.97
N ARG A 91 11.83 0.39 -17.02
CA ARG A 91 11.84 -0.81 -16.18
C ARG A 91 13.06 -1.69 -16.48
N GLU A 92 13.37 -1.94 -17.75
CA GLU A 92 14.55 -2.71 -18.16
C GLU A 92 15.85 -2.08 -17.66
N ARG A 93 16.00 -0.75 -17.80
CA ARG A 93 17.17 -0.03 -17.28
C ARG A 93 17.32 -0.18 -15.77
N LEU A 94 16.24 -0.09 -15.01
CA LEU A 94 16.27 -0.26 -13.56
C LEU A 94 16.70 -1.67 -13.15
N LEU A 95 16.22 -2.70 -13.87
CA LEU A 95 16.61 -4.09 -13.64
C LEU A 95 18.10 -4.33 -13.92
N LEU A 96 18.65 -3.72 -14.97
CA LEU A 96 20.07 -3.81 -15.32
C LEU A 96 20.98 -3.04 -14.33
N SER A 97 20.53 -1.90 -13.81
CA SER A 97 21.30 -1.16 -12.80
C SER A 97 21.40 -1.93 -11.46
N SER A 98 20.36 -2.70 -11.10
CA SER A 98 20.37 -3.50 -9.87
C SER A 98 21.31 -4.71 -9.89
N SER A 99 21.76 -5.16 -11.06
CA SER A 99 22.73 -6.26 -11.18
C SER A 99 24.19 -5.81 -11.20
N SER A 100 24.47 -4.51 -11.18
CA SER A 100 25.83 -3.95 -11.33
C SER A 100 26.46 -3.43 -10.02
N SER A 101 25.90 -3.71 -8.85
CA SER A 101 26.53 -3.34 -7.57
C SER A 101 27.60 -4.36 -7.17
N ASN A 102 28.85 -4.15 -7.61
CA ASN A 102 30.01 -4.73 -6.93
C ASN A 102 30.13 -4.07 -5.53
N PRO A 103 30.25 -4.83 -4.43
CA PRO A 103 30.37 -4.25 -3.11
C PRO A 103 31.80 -3.70 -2.91
N THR A 104 31.95 -2.38 -2.98
CA THR A 104 33.18 -1.72 -2.52
C THR A 104 33.19 -1.74 -1.00
N ARG A 105 34.07 -2.58 -0.45
CA ARG A 105 34.37 -2.78 0.98
C ARG A 105 34.61 -1.44 1.70
N PRO A 106 33.88 -1.10 2.78
CA PRO A 106 34.25 0.02 3.64
C PRO A 106 35.43 -0.39 4.54
N THR A 107 36.56 0.31 4.39
CA THR A 107 37.73 0.19 5.27
C THR A 107 37.44 0.90 6.59
N SER A 108 37.34 0.12 7.67
CA SER A 108 37.21 0.60 9.04
C SER A 108 38.42 1.45 9.43
N ARG A 109 38.20 2.70 9.86
CA ARG A 109 39.22 3.47 10.60
C ARG A 109 38.83 3.51 12.08
N THR A 110 39.72 2.91 12.86
CA THR A 110 39.84 2.92 14.32
C THR A 110 40.08 4.33 14.87
N ALA A 111 39.45 4.70 16.00
CA ALA A 111 40.12 5.15 17.24
C ALA A 111 39.12 5.71 18.27
N ALA A 112 39.27 5.24 19.51
CA ALA A 112 38.53 5.61 20.71
C ALA A 112 39.16 6.80 21.45
N HIS A 113 38.35 7.58 22.18
CA HIS A 113 38.79 8.46 23.28
C HIS A 113 37.75 8.43 24.42
N THR A 114 38.22 8.70 25.63
CA THR A 114 37.77 8.21 26.94
C THR A 114 37.42 9.36 27.89
N THR A 115 36.53 9.12 28.88
CA THR A 115 36.37 9.84 30.19
C THR A 115 35.68 11.23 30.15
N SER A 116 34.78 11.69 31.04
CA SER A 116 34.38 11.41 32.44
C SER A 116 32.99 12.02 32.79
N ASP A 117 32.15 11.30 33.56
CA ASP A 117 31.31 11.66 34.75
C ASP A 117 30.37 12.91 34.80
N PRO A 118 29.41 13.02 35.78
CA PRO A 118 28.61 11.99 36.48
C PRO A 118 27.07 12.33 36.60
N PHE A 119 26.36 11.39 37.22
CA PHE A 119 24.92 11.26 37.56
C PHE A 119 24.25 12.46 38.30
N PRO A 120 22.90 12.57 38.24
CA PRO A 120 22.13 12.73 39.48
C PRO A 120 20.85 11.86 39.59
N THR A 121 20.81 11.16 40.73
CA THR A 121 19.72 10.85 41.68
C THR A 121 18.28 10.56 41.20
N ASN A 122 17.83 9.35 41.52
CA ASN A 122 16.45 8.85 41.44
C ASN A 122 15.81 8.81 42.85
N PRO A 123 14.51 9.13 43.03
CA PRO A 123 13.76 8.76 44.25
C PRO A 123 12.45 7.97 43.92
N PRO A 124 11.70 7.44 44.91
CA PRO A 124 11.67 6.03 45.30
C PRO A 124 10.41 5.25 44.83
N GLN A 125 10.51 3.91 44.86
CA GLN A 125 9.42 2.95 44.62
C GLN A 125 8.37 2.95 45.75
N THR A 126 7.09 2.83 45.39
CA THR A 126 6.04 2.38 46.29
C THR A 126 5.31 1.18 45.68
N HIS A 127 5.24 0.11 46.47
CA HIS A 127 4.66 -1.20 46.21
C HIS A 127 3.16 -1.18 45.91
N ALA A 128 2.70 -2.08 45.04
CA ALA A 128 1.37 -2.68 45.12
C ALA A 128 1.37 -4.07 44.46
N ASP A 129 1.28 -5.11 45.28
CA ASP A 129 1.00 -6.51 44.92
C ASP A 129 -0.49 -6.73 44.58
N PRO A 130 -0.86 -7.86 43.94
CA PRO A 130 -2.20 -8.10 43.36
C PRO A 130 -3.17 -8.76 44.37
N PRO A 131 -4.50 -8.65 44.20
CA PRO A 131 -5.42 -9.47 44.97
C PRO A 131 -5.80 -10.78 44.26
N HIS A 132 -5.55 -11.89 44.94
CA HIS A 132 -6.02 -13.24 44.63
C HIS A 132 -7.29 -13.57 45.44
N MET A 133 -8.33 -14.05 44.73
CA MET A 133 -9.49 -14.89 45.09
C MET A 133 -10.14 -14.84 46.51
N VAL A 134 -11.49 -14.86 46.57
CA VAL A 134 -12.32 -16.06 46.86
C VAL A 134 -13.81 -15.68 47.10
N SER A 135 -14.67 -16.42 46.40
CA SER A 135 -16.05 -16.92 46.64
C SER A 135 -17.09 -16.16 47.47
N HIS A 136 -18.31 -16.08 46.90
CA HIS A 136 -19.53 -16.47 47.61
C HIS A 136 -20.43 -17.38 46.74
N GLU A 137 -20.87 -18.44 47.41
CA GLU A 137 -21.56 -19.66 47.01
C GLU A 137 -23.10 -19.45 46.88
N ALA A 138 -23.68 -20.10 45.87
CA ALA A 138 -25.03 -20.71 45.70
C ALA A 138 -26.30 -20.17 46.42
N LYS A 139 -27.43 -20.11 45.67
CA LYS A 139 -28.53 -21.12 45.69
C LYS A 139 -29.79 -20.67 44.94
N ARG A 140 -30.35 -21.64 44.20
CA ARG A 140 -31.78 -21.94 43.90
C ARG A 140 -32.71 -20.83 43.39
N SER A 141 -33.39 -21.13 42.28
CA SER A 141 -34.86 -21.27 42.26
C SER A 141 -35.31 -22.11 41.06
N ALA A 142 -36.03 -23.19 41.37
CA ALA A 142 -36.84 -23.98 40.46
C ALA A 142 -38.22 -24.12 41.12
N GLN A 143 -39.28 -23.73 40.40
CA GLN A 143 -40.72 -23.99 40.61
C GLN A 143 -41.41 -23.37 39.36
N ARG A 144 -42.06 -24.11 38.43
CA ARG A 144 -43.50 -24.52 38.36
C ARG A 144 -44.45 -23.38 38.76
N ASP A 145 -45.52 -23.00 38.04
CA ASP A 145 -46.55 -23.65 37.17
C ASP A 145 -46.92 -22.62 36.04
N ASP A 146 -47.60 -22.88 34.91
CA ASP A 146 -48.83 -23.62 34.53
C ASP A 146 -48.70 -24.18 33.09
#